data_AF-T1A1E3-F1
#
_entry.id   AF-T1A1E3-F1
#
_cell.length_a   1.000
_cell.length_b   1.000
_cell.length_c   1.000
_cell.angle_alpha   90.00
_cell.angle_beta   90.00
_cell.angle_gamma   90.00
#
_symmetry.space_group_name_H-M   'P 1'
#
loop_
_entity.id
_entity.type
_entity.pdbx_description
1 polymer ?
#
loop_
_entity_poly.entity_id
_entity_poly.type
_entity_poly.pdbx_seq_one_letter_code
_entity_poly.pdbx_strand_id
1 'polypeptide(L)' 'MSFDDLEDYISFLSKNNDLLEIEENVDPYLELTYILDREQYNGRNKTILLQM' A
#
# COMPACT_ATOMS: atom_id res chain seq x y z
N MET A 1 -8.91 -9.98 -14.71
CA MET A 1 -9.67 -8.79 -14.29
C MET A 1 -8.93 -7.59 -14.84
N SER A 2 -9.64 -6.58 -15.34
CA SER A 2 -9.06 -5.33 -15.86
C SER A 2 -9.70 -4.16 -15.11
N PHE A 3 -8.92 -3.11 -14.89
CA PHE A 3 -9.34 -1.88 -14.23
C PHE A 3 -9.19 -0.74 -15.24
N ASP A 4 -10.12 0.20 -15.24
CA ASP A 4 -10.13 1.31 -16.20
C ASP A 4 -9.12 2.39 -15.80
N ASP A 5 -8.90 2.56 -14.50
CA ASP A 5 -7.87 3.43 -13.95
C ASP A 5 -7.28 2.93 -12.62
N LEU A 6 -6.39 3.74 -12.03
CA LEU A 6 -5.73 3.43 -10.77
C LEU A 6 -6.70 3.53 -9.57
N GLU A 7 -7.67 4.42 -9.62
CA GLU A 7 -8.65 4.63 -8.54
C GLU A 7 -9.58 3.42 -8.41
N ASP A 8 -9.99 2.84 -9.54
CA ASP A 8 -10.71 1.58 -9.63
C ASP A 8 -9.90 0.41 -9.04
N TYR A 9 -8.59 0.37 -9.33
CA TYR A 9 -7.70 -0.66 -8.78
C TYR A 9 -7.53 -0.53 -7.26
N ILE A 10 -7.30 0.69 -6.75
CA ILE A 10 -7.19 0.96 -5.30
C ILE A 10 -8.51 0.61 -4.60
N SER A 11 -9.64 1.00 -5.18
CA SER A 11 -10.97 0.69 -4.66
C SER A 11 -11.22 -0.82 -4.58
N PHE A 12 -10.75 -1.59 -5.57
CA PHE A 12 -10.79 -3.05 -5.55
C PHE A 12 -9.94 -3.64 -4.41
N LEU A 13 -8.70 -3.16 -4.24
CA LEU A 13 -7.82 -3.61 -3.16
C LEU A 13 -8.41 -3.31 -1.77
N SER A 14 -8.97 -2.11 -1.59
CA SER A 14 -9.63 -1.70 -0.35
C SER A 14 -10.80 -2.63 0.00
N LYS A 15 -11.68 -2.93 -0.98
CA LYS A 15 -12.81 -3.86 -0.80
C LYS A 15 -12.39 -5.28 -0.43
N ASN A 16 -11.23 -5.72 -0.91
CA ASN A 16 -10.70 -7.06 -0.62
C ASN A 16 -9.84 -7.13 0.64
N ASN A 17 -9.67 -6.02 1.38
CA ASN A 17 -8.77 -5.91 2.54
C ASN A 17 -7.29 -6.21 2.18
N ASP A 18 -6.91 -5.96 0.93
CA ASP A 18 -5.55 -6.10 0.41
C ASP A 18 -4.80 -4.76 0.34
N LEU A 19 -5.43 -3.68 0.83
CA LEU A 19 -4.86 -2.34 0.92
C LEU A 19 -4.52 -1.98 2.37
N LEU A 20 -3.36 -1.37 2.57
CA LEU A 20 -2.94 -0.74 3.80
C LEU A 20 -2.72 0.75 3.52
N GLU A 21 -3.54 1.60 4.14
CA GLU A 21 -3.45 3.05 4.00
C GLU A 21 -2.64 3.63 5.16
N ILE A 22 -1.64 4.45 4.83
CA ILE A 22 -0.78 5.14 5.81
C ILE A 22 -1.01 6.63 5.63
N GLU A 23 -1.70 7.24 6.60
CA GLU A 23 -1.99 8.68 6.68
C GLU A 23 -0.91 9.47 7.44
N GLU A 24 0.05 8.76 8.05
CA GLU A 24 1.16 9.38 8.77
C GLU A 24 2.18 9.97 7.79
N ASN A 25 2.83 11.06 8.20
CA ASN A 25 3.88 11.68 7.40
C ASN A 25 5.15 10.82 7.49
N VAL A 26 5.34 9.96 6.49
CA VAL A 26 6.45 9.01 6.42
C VAL A 26 7.64 9.64 5.72
N ASP A 27 8.82 9.55 6.32
CA ASP A 27 10.08 9.91 5.63
C ASP A 27 10.32 8.98 4.42
N PRO A 28 10.36 9.51 3.18
CA PRO A 28 10.57 8.70 1.98
C PRO A 28 11.91 7.97 1.93
N TYR A 29 12.93 8.43 2.67
CA TYR A 29 14.28 7.89 2.57
C TYR A 29 14.50 6.67 3.46
N LEU A 30 14.07 6.74 4.72
CA LEU A 30 14.37 5.72 5.72
C LEU A 30 13.14 4.92 6.12
N GLU A 31 12.08 5.61 6.54
CA GLU A 31 10.89 4.98 7.11
C GLU A 31 10.12 4.20 6.04
N LEU A 32 9.94 4.77 4.85
CA LEU A 32 9.30 4.09 3.73
C LEU A 32 10.01 2.79 3.36
N THR A 33 11.34 2.85 3.19
CA THR A 33 12.16 1.69 2.85
C THR A 33 12.00 0.57 3.88
N TYR A 34 12.00 0.94 5.16
CA TYR A 34 11.82 -0.01 6.25
C TYR A 34 10.42 -0.64 6.30
N ILE A 35 9.37 0.15 6.05
CA ILE A 35 7.99 -0.34 5.98
C ILE A 35 7.85 -1.36 4.86
N LEU A 36 8.36 -1.06 3.66
CA LEU A 36 8.30 -1.95 2.51
C LEU A 36 9.06 -3.26 2.76
N ASP A 37 10.28 -3.19 3.31
CA ASP A 37 11.08 -4.37 3.63
C ASP A 37 10.38 -5.28 4.64
N ARG A 38 9.76 -4.70 5.68
CA ARG A 38 9.00 -5.46 6.68
C ARG A 38 7.74 -6.12 6.12
N GLU A 39 6.98 -5.43 5.27
CA GLU A 39 5.79 -6.03 4.67
C GLU A 39 6.15 -7.18 3.72
N GLN A 40 7.25 -7.04 2.97
CA GLN A 40 7.80 -8.12 2.15
C GLN A 40 8.25 -9.31 3.02
N TYR A 41 8.95 -9.06 4.13
CA TYR A 41 9.38 -10.10 5.06
C TYR A 41 8.21 -10.83 5.74
N ASN A 42 7.17 -10.09 6.14
CA ASN A 42 5.98 -10.64 6.79
C ASN A 42 5.09 -11.46 5.82
N GLY A 43 5.36 -11.40 4.51
CA GLY A 43 4.63 -12.18 3.49
C GLY A 43 3.16 -11.84 3.38
N ARG A 44 2.75 -10.66 3.87
CA ARG A 44 1.34 -10.23 3.91
C ARG A 44 0.83 -9.77 2.54
N ASN A 45 1.74 -9.50 1.58
CA ASN A 45 1.46 -9.13 0.19
C ASN A 45 0.40 -8.02 0.04
N LYS A 46 0.25 -7.15 1.04
CA LYS A 46 -0.68 -6.02 0.97
C LYS A 46 -0.06 -4.91 0.15
N THR A 47 -0.91 -4.22 -0.60
CA THR A 47 -0.53 -2.98 -1.28
C THR A 47 -0.53 -1.85 -0.27
N ILE A 48 0.49 -0.99 -0.29
CA ILE A 48 0.59 0.16 0.61
C ILE A 48 0.24 1.43 -0.17
N LEU A 49 -0.67 2.22 0.36
CA LEU A 49 -1.00 3.56 -0.13
C LEU A 49 -0.54 4.59 0.91
N LEU A 50 0.42 5.44 0.54
CA LEU A 50 0.91 6.53 1.39
C LEU A 50 0.20 7.81 0.99
N GLN A 51 -0.50 8.42 1.95
CA GLN A 51 -1.15 9.72 1.74
C GLN A 51 -0.24 10.81 2.32
N MET A 52 0.36 11.60 1.42
CA MET A 52 1.29 12.69 1.75
C MET A 52 0.62 14.06 1.74
#